data_AF-A0A3M4HWG9-F1
#
_entry.id   AF-A0A3M4HWG9-F1
#
_cell.length_a   1.000
_cell.length_b   1.000
_cell.length_c   1.000
_cell.angle_alpha   90.00
_cell.angle_beta   90.00
_cell.angle_gamma   90.00
#
_symmetry.space_group_name_H-M   'P 1'
#
loop_
_entity.id
_entity.type
_entity.pdbx_description
1 polymer ?
#
loop_
_entity_poly.entity_id
_entity_poly.type
_entity_poly.pdbx_seq_one_letter_code
_entity_poly.pdbx_strand_id
1 'polypeptide(L)'
;MPWNKTLLCAALVLNASLACAQDPAPDLDAVVQQAAQQVMQENNIAGMSIAITRNGTQQFYNYGVASKTTGQPVSSDTLFELGSISKTFTATLATWAQANGQLSLTAPTCRN
;
A
#
# COMPACT_ATOMS: atom_id res chain seq x y z
N MET A 1 -21.28 74.21 -5.14
CA MET A 1 -20.06 73.41 -4.91
C MET A 1 -20.48 72.01 -4.48
N PRO A 2 -20.35 70.99 -5.34
CA PRO A 2 -20.83 69.64 -5.05
C PRO A 2 -19.78 68.83 -4.26
N TRP A 3 -20.19 68.18 -3.18
CA TRP A 3 -19.34 67.28 -2.39
C TRP A 3 -19.63 65.81 -2.76
N ASN A 4 -18.55 65.10 -3.05
CA ASN A 4 -18.37 63.73 -3.58
C ASN A 4 -19.39 62.65 -3.19
N LYS A 5 -19.89 61.92 -4.20
CA LYS A 5 -20.68 60.68 -4.11
C LYS A 5 -19.84 59.38 -4.27
N THR A 6 -18.52 59.44 -4.20
CA THR A 6 -17.65 58.38 -4.78
C THR A 6 -16.97 57.45 -3.77
N LEU A 7 -17.55 57.18 -2.59
CA LEU A 7 -16.86 56.36 -1.57
C LEU A 7 -17.66 55.19 -0.99
N LEU A 8 -18.78 54.79 -1.61
CA LEU A 8 -19.64 53.72 -1.07
C LEU A 8 -19.81 52.50 -2.00
N CYS A 9 -18.77 52.11 -2.74
CA CYS A 9 -18.78 50.83 -3.48
C CYS A 9 -17.57 49.93 -3.21
N ALA A 10 -16.61 50.36 -2.38
CA ALA A 10 -15.34 49.64 -2.20
C ALA A 10 -15.35 48.58 -1.07
N ALA A 11 -16.51 48.26 -0.49
CA ALA A 11 -16.61 47.37 0.67
C ALA A 11 -17.19 45.97 0.37
N LEU A 12 -17.37 45.58 -0.90
CA LEU A 12 -18.10 44.35 -1.26
C LEU A 12 -17.35 43.36 -2.16
N VAL A 13 -16.00 43.36 -2.18
CA VAL A 13 -15.25 42.46 -3.09
C VAL A 13 -14.07 41.72 -2.43
N LEU A 14 -14.07 41.50 -1.10
CA LEU A 14 -12.96 40.80 -0.42
C LEU A 14 -13.35 39.54 0.36
N ASN A 15 -14.42 38.86 -0.06
CA ASN A 15 -14.68 37.47 0.36
C ASN A 15 -14.75 36.52 -0.85
N ALA A 16 -13.74 36.58 -1.71
CA ALA A 16 -13.40 35.42 -2.52
C ALA A 16 -12.70 34.42 -1.59
N SER A 17 -13.49 33.64 -0.84
CA SER A 17 -12.97 32.46 -0.19
C SER A 17 -12.34 31.60 -1.28
N LEU A 18 -11.01 31.54 -1.30
CA LEU A 18 -10.28 30.44 -1.89
C LEU A 18 -10.76 29.18 -1.17
N ALA A 19 -11.83 28.56 -1.69
CA ALA A 19 -12.08 27.16 -1.44
C ALA A 19 -10.88 26.44 -2.04
N CYS A 20 -9.88 26.16 -1.21
CA CYS A 20 -8.87 25.17 -1.54
C CYS A 20 -9.65 23.86 -1.73
N ALA A 21 -10.01 23.55 -2.97
CA ALA A 21 -10.39 22.21 -3.35
C ALA A 21 -9.18 21.34 -3.00
N GLN A 22 -9.24 20.67 -1.84
CA GLN A 22 -8.33 19.60 -1.55
C GLN A 22 -8.59 18.55 -2.62
N ASP A 23 -7.59 18.24 -3.44
CA ASP A 23 -7.72 17.13 -4.37
C ASP A 23 -8.20 15.92 -3.56
N PRO A 24 -9.32 15.28 -3.97
CA PRO A 24 -9.78 14.10 -3.28
C PRO A 24 -8.62 13.11 -3.22
N ALA A 25 -8.43 12.49 -2.04
CA ALA A 25 -7.41 11.48 -1.88
C ALA A 25 -7.51 10.47 -3.03
N PRO A 26 -6.38 10.10 -3.67
CA PRO A 26 -6.40 9.25 -4.84
C PRO A 26 -7.09 7.93 -4.51
N ASP A 27 -7.96 7.49 -5.43
CA ASP A 27 -8.66 6.23 -5.32
C ASP A 27 -7.65 5.07 -5.26
N LEU A 28 -7.64 4.35 -4.13
CA LEU A 28 -6.68 3.29 -3.87
C LEU A 28 -6.79 2.19 -4.93
N ASP A 29 -8.00 1.89 -5.39
CA ASP A 29 -8.22 0.85 -6.40
C ASP A 29 -7.56 1.24 -7.72
N ALA A 30 -7.74 2.50 -8.15
CA ALA A 30 -7.10 3.04 -9.35
C ALA A 30 -5.56 3.06 -9.24
N VAL A 31 -5.03 3.47 -8.07
CA VAL A 31 -3.58 3.52 -7.83
C VAL A 31 -2.96 2.11 -7.89
N VAL A 32 -3.57 1.15 -7.19
CA VAL A 32 -3.07 -0.24 -7.17
C VAL A 32 -3.16 -0.85 -8.57
N GLN A 33 -4.27 -0.65 -9.28
CA GLN A 33 -4.44 -1.15 -10.64
C GLN A 33 -3.37 -0.59 -11.58
N GLN A 34 -3.15 0.73 -11.58
CA GLN A 34 -2.17 1.36 -12.46
C GLN A 34 -0.75 0.86 -12.16
N ALA A 35 -0.36 0.82 -10.88
CA ALA A 35 0.96 0.35 -10.47
C ALA A 35 1.18 -1.13 -10.81
N ALA A 36 0.19 -1.99 -10.54
CA ALA A 36 0.28 -3.41 -10.86
C ALA A 36 0.41 -3.65 -12.37
N GLN A 37 -0.43 -2.98 -13.18
CA GLN A 37 -0.36 -3.09 -14.64
C GLN A 37 1.00 -2.66 -15.19
N GLN A 38 1.55 -1.54 -14.69
CA GLN A 38 2.87 -1.06 -15.10
C GLN A 38 3.96 -2.09 -14.79
N VAL A 39 4.05 -2.55 -13.53
CA VAL A 39 5.09 -3.51 -13.10
C VAL A 39 4.95 -4.84 -13.82
N MET A 40 3.71 -5.33 -14.02
CA MET A 40 3.48 -6.59 -14.72
C MET A 40 3.93 -6.53 -16.18
N GLN A 41 3.68 -5.40 -16.87
CA GLN A 41 4.10 -5.20 -18.26
C GLN A 41 5.62 -5.07 -18.37
N GLU A 42 6.24 -4.23 -17.54
CA GLU A 42 7.69 -3.99 -17.55
C GLU A 42 8.50 -5.27 -17.30
N ASN A 43 7.98 -6.18 -16.47
CA ASN A 43 8.70 -7.37 -16.02
C ASN A 43 8.13 -8.69 -16.57
N ASN A 44 7.16 -8.63 -17.49
CA ASN A 44 6.49 -9.80 -18.08
C ASN A 44 5.95 -10.80 -17.02
N ILE A 45 5.34 -10.26 -15.97
CA ILE A 45 4.79 -11.05 -14.84
C ILE A 45 3.45 -11.65 -15.27
N ALA A 46 3.32 -12.97 -15.15
CA ALA A 46 2.13 -13.72 -15.59
C ALA A 46 0.89 -13.45 -14.72
N GLY A 47 1.10 -13.31 -13.42
CA GLY A 47 0.05 -13.11 -12.44
C GLY A 47 0.61 -12.55 -11.14
N MET A 48 -0.21 -11.78 -10.44
CA MET A 48 0.16 -11.04 -9.23
C MET A 48 -1.04 -10.97 -8.29
N SER A 49 -0.77 -11.14 -6.98
CA SER A 49 -1.73 -10.88 -5.91
C SER A 49 -1.18 -9.81 -4.98
N ILE A 50 -1.99 -8.82 -4.62
CA ILE A 50 -1.65 -7.73 -3.72
C ILE A 50 -2.69 -7.71 -2.60
N ALA A 51 -2.23 -7.78 -1.35
CA ALA A 51 -3.07 -7.62 -0.17
C ALA A 51 -2.65 -6.37 0.60
N ILE A 52 -3.61 -5.49 0.90
CA ILE A 52 -3.38 -4.27 1.68
C ILE A 52 -4.24 -4.33 2.94
N THR A 53 -3.61 -4.18 4.10
CA THR A 53 -4.32 -4.03 5.38
C THR A 53 -4.12 -2.62 5.94
N ARG A 54 -5.22 -1.89 6.16
CA ARG A 54 -5.20 -0.54 6.75
C ARG A 54 -6.40 -0.38 7.69
N ASN A 55 -6.14 0.05 8.92
CA ASN A 55 -7.17 0.25 9.94
C ASN A 55 -8.08 -0.97 10.17
N GLY A 56 -7.50 -2.19 10.09
CA GLY A 56 -8.24 -3.45 10.24
C GLY A 56 -9.00 -3.92 9.00
N THR A 57 -9.13 -3.09 7.97
CA THR A 57 -9.73 -3.47 6.68
C THR A 57 -8.68 -4.09 5.76
N GLN A 58 -9.02 -5.22 5.16
CA GLN A 58 -8.20 -5.90 4.15
C GLN A 58 -8.82 -5.72 2.76
N GLN A 59 -8.00 -5.38 1.78
CA GLN A 59 -8.37 -5.33 0.37
C GLN A 59 -7.41 -6.19 -0.44
N PHE A 60 -7.95 -6.92 -1.40
CA PHE A 60 -7.21 -7.85 -2.24
C PHE A 60 -7.37 -7.49 -3.71
N TYR A 61 -6.26 -7.50 -4.44
CA TYR A 61 -6.22 -7.21 -5.86
C TYR A 61 -5.46 -8.35 -6.55
N ASN A 62 -6.12 -9.02 -7.48
CA ASN A 62 -5.58 -10.20 -8.16
C ASN A 62 -5.60 -9.97 -9.67
N TYR A 63 -4.46 -10.22 -10.31
CA TYR A 63 -4.25 -9.95 -11.73
C TYR A 63 -3.61 -11.15 -12.42
N GLY A 64 -4.01 -11.41 -13.66
CA GLY A 64 -3.40 -12.42 -14.52
C GLY A 64 -3.65 -13.86 -14.08
N VAL A 65 -2.69 -14.75 -14.39
CA VAL A 65 -2.82 -16.20 -14.22
C VAL A 65 -1.68 -16.77 -13.37
N ALA A 66 -2.02 -17.74 -12.52
CA ALA A 66 -1.08 -18.52 -11.73
C ALA A 66 -0.31 -19.55 -12.61
N SER A 67 -0.91 -19.97 -13.72
CA SER A 67 -0.30 -20.90 -14.67
C SER A 67 -0.65 -20.50 -16.10
N LYS A 68 0.37 -20.26 -16.92
CA LYS A 68 0.21 -20.00 -18.36
C LYS A 68 -0.29 -21.24 -19.11
N THR A 69 -0.02 -22.43 -18.59
CA THR A 69 -0.43 -23.70 -19.22
C THR A 69 -1.92 -23.97 -19.03
N THR A 70 -2.43 -23.78 -17.81
CA THR A 70 -3.83 -24.08 -17.48
C THR A 70 -4.75 -22.86 -17.60
N GLY A 71 -4.18 -21.65 -17.68
CA GLY A 71 -4.94 -20.40 -17.64
C GLY A 71 -5.59 -20.13 -16.29
N GLN A 72 -5.20 -20.85 -15.23
CA GLN A 72 -5.79 -20.68 -13.90
C GLN A 72 -5.61 -19.24 -13.41
N PRO A 73 -6.67 -18.51 -13.06
CA PRO A 73 -6.55 -17.13 -12.58
C PRO A 73 -5.85 -17.09 -11.22
N VAL A 74 -5.13 -15.99 -10.97
CA VAL A 74 -4.65 -15.69 -9.62
C VAL A 74 -5.85 -15.33 -8.73
N SER A 75 -5.80 -15.77 -7.49
CA SER A 75 -6.74 -15.44 -6.42
C SER A 75 -5.96 -15.11 -5.15
N SER A 76 -6.65 -14.59 -4.13
CA SER A 76 -6.05 -14.31 -2.82
C SER A 76 -5.55 -15.58 -2.11
N ASP A 77 -6.01 -16.76 -2.55
CA ASP A 77 -5.63 -18.06 -2.01
C ASP A 77 -4.56 -18.78 -2.85
N THR A 78 -4.08 -18.15 -3.93
CA THR A 78 -3.03 -18.72 -4.78
C THR A 78 -1.72 -18.80 -3.99
N LEU A 79 -1.10 -19.99 -3.98
CA LEU A 79 0.18 -20.21 -3.31
C LEU A 79 1.34 -19.69 -4.18
N PHE A 80 2.21 -18.89 -3.57
CA PHE A 80 3.45 -18.39 -4.18
C PHE A 80 4.67 -18.80 -3.35
N GLU A 81 5.79 -19.02 -4.01
CA GLU A 81 7.07 -19.20 -3.33
C GLU A 81 7.54 -17.86 -2.73
N LEU A 82 7.71 -17.81 -1.41
CA LEU A 82 8.04 -16.57 -0.69
C LEU A 82 9.55 -16.24 -0.68
N GLY A 83 10.40 -17.20 -1.02
CA GLY A 83 11.86 -17.03 -1.04
C GLY A 83 12.41 -16.51 0.29
N SER A 84 13.15 -15.40 0.26
CA SER A 84 13.77 -14.83 1.46
C SER A 84 12.79 -14.29 2.50
N ILE A 85 11.51 -14.08 2.15
CA ILE A 85 10.48 -13.77 3.14
C ILE A 85 10.33 -14.93 4.14
N SER A 86 10.57 -16.19 3.74
CA SER A 86 10.56 -17.34 4.66
C SER A 86 11.51 -17.19 5.86
N LYS A 87 12.56 -16.37 5.76
CA LYS A 87 13.49 -16.11 6.87
C LYS A 87 12.85 -15.33 8.02
N THR A 88 11.80 -14.55 7.77
CA THR A 88 11.07 -13.86 8.85
C THR A 88 10.34 -14.88 9.72
N PHE A 89 9.82 -15.96 9.14
CA PHE A 89 9.25 -17.08 9.88
C PHE A 89 10.32 -17.81 10.69
N THR A 90 11.48 -18.12 10.09
CA THR A 90 12.60 -18.72 10.83
C THR A 90 13.09 -17.84 11.98
N ALA A 91 13.22 -16.53 11.75
CA ALA A 91 13.60 -15.58 12.78
C ALA A 91 12.56 -15.51 13.90
N THR A 92 11.27 -15.49 13.55
CA THR A 92 10.16 -15.55 14.52
C THR A 92 10.21 -16.83 15.34
N LEU A 93 10.50 -17.97 14.72
CA LEU A 93 10.66 -19.24 15.43
C LEU A 93 11.83 -19.19 16.42
N ALA A 94 12.96 -18.62 16.01
CA ALA A 94 14.14 -18.47 16.88
C ALA A 94 13.87 -17.52 18.05
N THR A 95 13.23 -16.38 17.82
CA THR A 95 12.87 -15.44 18.89
C THR A 95 11.78 -16.00 19.81
N TRP A 96 10.86 -16.80 19.27
CA TRP A 96 9.89 -17.54 20.08
C TRP A 96 10.58 -18.57 20.98
N ALA A 97 11.53 -19.36 20.46
CA ALA A 97 12.34 -20.26 21.28
C ALA A 97 13.11 -19.50 22.38
N GLN A 98 13.64 -18.32 22.08
CA GLN A 98 14.26 -17.46 23.10
C GLN A 98 13.25 -17.00 24.15
N ALA A 99 12.07 -16.51 23.74
CA ALA A 99 11.03 -16.05 24.66
C ALA A 99 10.57 -17.17 25.60
N ASN A 100 10.62 -18.43 25.15
CA ASN A 100 10.31 -19.61 25.96
C ASN A 100 11.51 -20.18 26.73
N GLY A 101 12.67 -19.51 26.74
CA GLY A 101 13.86 -19.95 27.48
C GLY A 101 14.58 -21.16 26.87
N GLN A 102 14.23 -21.56 25.64
CA GLN A 102 14.80 -22.73 24.95
C GLN A 102 16.06 -22.38 24.16
N LEU A 103 16.24 -21.11 23.82
CA LEU A 103 17.37 -20.58 23.06
C LEU A 103 17.86 -19.29 23.72
N SER A 104 19.15 -18.97 23.60
CA SER A 104 19.66 -17.63 23.86
C SER A 104 20.35 -17.13 22.61
N LEU A 105 19.83 -16.07 21.97
CA LEU A 105 20.42 -15.52 20.75
C LEU A 105 21.77 -14.83 21.00
N THR A 106 22.13 -14.57 22.26
CA THR A 106 23.44 -14.02 22.64
C THR A 106 24.46 -15.09 23.00
N ALA A 107 24.05 -16.36 23.09
CA ALA A 107 24.98 -17.45 23.30
C ALA A 107 25.83 -17.70 22.05
N PRO A 108 27.08 -18.17 22.21
CA PRO A 108 27.86 -18.64 21.07
C PRO A 108 27.13 -19.80 20.38
N THR A 109 27.33 -19.92 19.07
CA THR A 109 26.72 -20.98 18.25
C THR A 109 27.20 -22.38 18.64
N CYS A 110 28.41 -22.47 19.19
CA CYS A 110 28.97 -23.69 19.77
C CYS A 110 28.99 -23.55 21.30
N ARG A 111 28.42 -24.52 22.00
CA ARG A 111 28.62 -24.68 23.45
C ARG A 111 29.73 -25.72 23.67
N ASN A 112 30.75 -25.34 24.44
CA ASN A 112 31.85 -26.21 24.88
C ASN A 112 31.37 -27.14 26.01
#